data_AF-A0A2P6QCQ7-F1
#
_entry.id   AF-A0A2P6QCQ7-F1
#
_cell.length_a   1.000
_cell.length_b   1.000
_cell.length_c   1.000
_cell.angle_alpha   90.00
_cell.angle_beta   90.00
_cell.angle_gamma   90.00
#
_symmetry.space_group_name_H-M   'P 1'
#
loop_
_entity.id
_entity.type
_entity.pdbx_description
1 polymer ?
#
loop_
_entity_poly.entity_id
_entity_poly.type
_entity_poly.pdbx_seq_one_letter_code
_entity_poly.pdbx_strand_id
1 'polypeptide(L)'
;MPSSIFILCMHLKTMLLAKVEIVISVLLLSLTLVVIAEGDDISSVVLQNINGSSSMSPFLKKIVEWPRPREPGCRNRPWTCRRPREFPRRWRCCRNQCVDVSSDVNNCRICGYRCPLGWQCCRGFCVNTNISIFNCGRCGNRCPFGVLCTYGMCGYAQPWPRPPFLCPPPPMN
;
A
#
# COMPACT_ATOMS: atom_id res chain seq x y z
N MET A 1 56.35 -36.09 -54.41
CA MET A 1 56.83 -34.97 -53.58
C MET A 1 56.16 -33.71 -54.09
N PRO A 2 55.33 -33.01 -53.30
CA PRO A 2 54.71 -31.76 -53.79
C PRO A 2 55.82 -30.77 -54.14
N SER A 3 55.74 -30.18 -55.33
CA SER A 3 56.75 -29.21 -55.78
C SER A 3 56.72 -27.98 -54.86
N SER A 4 57.88 -27.39 -54.58
CA SER A 4 58.06 -26.28 -53.64
C SER A 4 57.11 -25.10 -53.89
N ILE A 5 56.64 -24.94 -55.13
CA ILE A 5 55.66 -23.96 -55.58
C ILE A 5 54.27 -24.17 -54.93
N PHE A 6 53.83 -25.43 -54.75
CA PHE A 6 52.53 -25.72 -54.12
C PHE A 6 52.51 -25.36 -52.64
N ILE A 7 53.61 -25.62 -51.92
CA ILE A 7 53.73 -25.28 -50.49
C ILE A 7 53.77 -23.76 -50.31
N LEU A 8 54.51 -23.05 -51.18
CA LEU A 8 54.55 -21.59 -51.18
C LEU A 8 53.15 -20.98 -51.43
N CYS A 9 52.40 -21.53 -52.37
CA CYS A 9 51.05 -21.07 -52.73
C CYS A 9 50.03 -21.32 -51.60
N MET A 10 50.12 -22.46 -50.91
CA MET A 10 49.27 -22.75 -49.74
C MET A 10 49.58 -21.80 -48.58
N HIS A 11 50.86 -21.54 -48.29
CA HIS A 11 51.26 -20.57 -47.26
C HIS A 11 50.84 -19.13 -47.62
N LEU A 12 50.93 -18.74 -48.89
CA LEU A 12 50.50 -17.42 -49.33
C LEU A 12 48.97 -17.25 -49.18
N LYS A 13 48.19 -18.30 -49.49
CA LYS A 13 46.73 -18.30 -49.36
C LYS A 13 46.27 -18.29 -47.89
N THR A 14 46.94 -19.03 -47.01
CA THR A 14 46.63 -19.01 -45.56
C THR A 14 47.00 -17.69 -44.91
N MET A 15 48.13 -17.08 -45.30
CA MET A 15 48.51 -15.74 -44.84
C MET A 15 47.55 -14.65 -45.36
N LEU A 16 47.02 -14.80 -46.58
CA LEU A 16 46.03 -13.88 -47.13
C LEU A 16 44.68 -14.00 -46.39
N LEU A 17 44.20 -15.22 -46.14
CA LEU A 17 42.96 -15.46 -45.39
C LEU A 17 43.05 -14.94 -43.94
N ALA A 18 44.17 -15.18 -43.26
CA ALA A 18 44.38 -14.67 -41.90
C ALA A 18 44.36 -13.14 -41.82
N LYS A 19 44.93 -12.45 -42.82
CA LYS A 19 44.87 -10.98 -42.91
C LYS A 19 43.44 -10.48 -43.15
N VAL A 20 42.65 -11.17 -43.97
CA VAL A 20 41.24 -10.81 -44.23
C VAL A 20 40.39 -10.93 -42.97
N GLU A 21 40.55 -12.00 -42.18
CA GLU A 21 39.81 -12.16 -40.92
C GLU A 21 40.18 -11.09 -39.89
N ILE A 22 41.46 -10.74 -39.77
CA ILE A 22 41.92 -9.66 -38.88
C ILE A 22 41.29 -8.32 -39.30
N VAL A 23 41.27 -7.99 -40.60
CA VAL A 23 40.65 -6.75 -41.08
C VAL A 23 39.14 -6.71 -40.80
N ILE A 24 38.43 -7.83 -41.00
CA ILE A 24 36.99 -7.93 -40.69
C ILE A 24 36.73 -7.74 -39.19
N SER A 25 37.52 -8.38 -38.32
CA SER A 25 37.35 -8.24 -36.87
C SER A 25 37.57 -6.81 -36.38
N VAL A 26 38.59 -6.11 -36.91
CA VAL A 26 38.87 -4.70 -36.60
C VAL A 26 37.76 -3.80 -37.12
N LEU A 27 37.24 -4.06 -38.33
CA LEU A 27 36.14 -3.31 -38.90
C LEU A 27 34.86 -3.46 -38.07
N LEU A 28 34.52 -4.69 -37.66
CA LEU A 28 33.37 -4.98 -36.80
C LEU A 28 33.51 -4.31 -35.43
N LEU A 29 34.69 -4.37 -34.80
CA LEU A 29 34.93 -3.67 -33.54
C LEU A 29 34.75 -2.15 -33.71
N SER A 30 35.31 -1.57 -34.76
CA SER A 30 35.19 -0.13 -35.03
C SER A 30 33.73 0.31 -35.25
N LEU A 31 32.95 -0.47 -36.00
CA LEU A 31 31.51 -0.25 -36.20
C LEU A 31 30.73 -0.33 -34.89
N THR A 32 31.03 -1.28 -34.01
CA THR A 32 30.36 -1.36 -32.69
C THR A 32 30.66 -0.17 -31.80
N LEU A 33 31.90 0.34 -31.85
CA LEU A 33 32.30 1.53 -31.08
C LEU A 33 31.61 2.80 -31.61
N VAL A 34 31.45 2.93 -32.93
CA VAL A 34 30.70 4.04 -33.55
C VAL A 34 29.22 3.99 -33.14
N VAL A 35 28.59 2.82 -33.17
CA VAL A 35 27.18 2.64 -32.74
C VAL A 35 26.99 2.96 -31.26
N ILE A 36 27.96 2.65 -30.40
CA ILE A 36 27.90 3.00 -28.97
C ILE A 36 28.15 4.49 -28.75
N ALA A 37 29.04 5.12 -29.52
CA ALA A 37 29.33 6.56 -29.43
C ALA A 37 28.18 7.45 -29.93
N GLU A 38 27.41 6.99 -30.92
CA GLU A 38 26.19 7.66 -31.38
C GLU A 38 24.93 7.20 -30.61
N GLY A 39 25.06 6.18 -29.77
CA GLY A 39 23.99 5.55 -29.01
C GLY A 39 23.65 6.24 -27.68
N ASP A 40 23.59 7.57 -27.64
CA ASP A 40 23.12 8.34 -26.49
C ASP A 40 22.05 9.36 -26.93
N ASP A 41 20.82 8.90 -27.21
CA ASP A 41 19.63 9.75 -27.04
C ASP A 41 18.28 8.99 -27.06
N ILE A 42 18.17 7.87 -26.33
CA ILE A 42 16.84 7.28 -26.01
C ILE A 42 16.37 7.70 -24.60
N SER A 43 17.17 8.45 -23.85
CA SER A 43 16.76 8.95 -22.53
C SER A 43 15.97 10.26 -22.56
N SER A 44 16.12 11.10 -23.59
CA SER A 44 15.42 12.40 -23.63
C SER A 44 13.94 12.29 -24.00
N VAL A 45 13.55 11.34 -24.87
CA VAL A 45 12.13 11.09 -25.23
C VAL A 45 11.38 10.32 -24.14
N VAL A 46 12.04 9.39 -23.44
CA VAL A 46 11.42 8.63 -22.34
C VAL A 46 11.24 9.50 -21.08
N LEU A 47 12.13 10.47 -20.80
CA LEU A 47 11.91 11.42 -19.71
C LEU A 47 10.83 12.49 -20.01
N GLN A 48 10.58 12.83 -21.28
CA GLN A 48 9.50 13.78 -21.61
C GLN A 48 8.10 13.17 -21.43
N ASN A 49 7.95 11.85 -21.52
CA ASN A 49 6.71 11.17 -21.15
C ASN A 49 6.49 11.08 -19.62
N ILE A 50 7.51 11.43 -18.81
CA ILE A 50 7.40 11.56 -17.35
C ILE A 50 7.14 13.02 -16.95
N ASN A 51 7.54 13.99 -17.79
CA ASN A 51 7.29 15.42 -17.61
C ASN A 51 5.96 15.90 -18.23
N GLY A 52 5.11 14.96 -18.67
CA GLY A 52 3.66 15.17 -18.81
C GLY A 52 2.99 15.35 -17.44
N SER A 53 3.36 16.42 -16.75
CA SER A 53 2.72 16.94 -15.54
C SER A 53 1.33 17.48 -15.88
N SER A 54 0.39 16.59 -16.22
CA SER A 54 -1.01 16.93 -16.36
C SER A 54 -1.85 16.07 -15.40
N SER A 55 -2.06 16.64 -14.21
CA SER A 55 -3.13 16.29 -13.26
C SER A 55 -3.08 14.89 -12.65
N MET A 56 -2.02 14.57 -11.91
CA MET A 56 -2.15 13.53 -10.89
C MET A 56 -3.08 14.05 -9.79
N SER A 57 -4.17 13.32 -9.53
CA SER A 57 -5.06 13.63 -8.42
C SER A 57 -4.27 13.69 -7.10
N PRO A 58 -4.72 14.46 -6.09
CA PRO A 58 -4.06 14.51 -4.78
C PRO A 58 -3.84 13.12 -4.16
N PHE A 59 -4.71 12.16 -4.50
CA PHE A 59 -4.58 10.76 -4.14
C PHE A 59 -3.39 10.07 -4.81
N LEU A 60 -3.26 10.22 -6.13
CA LEU A 60 -2.14 9.64 -6.90
C LEU A 60 -0.80 10.25 -6.49
N LYS A 61 -0.75 11.55 -6.20
CA LYS A 61 0.46 12.20 -5.68
C LYS A 61 0.90 11.57 -4.35
N LYS A 62 -0.03 11.31 -3.43
CA LYS A 62 0.26 10.68 -2.13
C LYS A 62 0.79 9.26 -2.25
N ILE A 63 0.39 8.51 -3.28
CA ILE A 63 0.86 7.14 -3.55
C ILE A 63 2.27 7.13 -4.13
N VAL A 64 2.59 8.08 -4.99
CA VAL A 64 3.89 8.18 -5.67
C VAL A 64 4.95 8.87 -4.81
N GLU A 65 4.55 9.88 -4.02
CA GLU A 65 5.43 10.65 -3.13
C GLU A 65 5.71 9.91 -1.81
N TRP A 66 4.75 9.11 -1.34
CA TRP A 66 4.92 8.17 -0.24
C TRP A 66 4.43 6.79 -0.67
N PRO A 67 5.21 6.06 -1.49
CA PRO A 67 4.94 4.65 -1.71
C PRO A 67 5.17 4.00 -0.36
N ARG A 68 4.11 3.85 0.44
CA ARG A 68 4.18 3.00 1.63
C ARG A 68 4.72 1.68 1.08
N PRO A 69 5.92 1.25 1.48
CA PRO A 69 6.43 -0.04 1.05
C PRO A 69 5.28 -1.02 1.28
N ARG A 70 4.97 -1.91 0.33
CA ARG A 70 4.06 -3.02 0.62
C ARG A 70 4.63 -3.65 1.88
N GLU A 71 4.00 -3.37 3.03
CA GLU A 71 4.57 -3.75 4.31
C GLU A 71 4.80 -5.26 4.19
N PRO A 72 6.00 -5.77 4.55
CA PRO A 72 6.17 -7.21 4.68
C PRO A 72 5.05 -7.66 5.62
N GLY A 73 4.07 -8.37 5.07
CA GLY A 73 2.82 -8.58 5.76
C GLY A 73 3.05 -9.29 7.10
N CYS A 74 2.07 -9.23 7.97
CA CYS A 74 2.26 -9.67 9.35
C CYS A 74 2.30 -11.20 9.55
N ARG A 75 2.21 -12.01 8.48
CA ARG A 75 2.10 -13.49 8.55
C ARG A 75 3.24 -14.13 9.34
N ASN A 76 4.48 -13.71 9.10
CA ASN A 76 5.66 -14.24 9.81
C ASN A 76 6.08 -13.38 11.00
N ARG A 77 5.49 -12.19 11.17
CA ARG A 77 5.79 -11.26 12.25
C ARG A 77 4.49 -10.65 12.81
N PRO A 78 3.65 -11.41 13.53
CA PRO A 78 2.36 -10.90 14.02
C PRO A 78 2.50 -9.73 15.00
N TRP A 79 3.67 -9.61 15.64
CA TRP A 79 3.98 -8.50 16.54
C TRP A 79 4.17 -7.17 15.82
N THR A 80 4.43 -7.15 14.51
CA THR A 80 4.52 -5.91 13.71
C THR A 80 3.21 -5.12 13.74
N CYS A 81 2.06 -5.80 13.84
CA CYS A 81 0.77 -5.11 13.99
C CYS A 81 0.59 -4.44 15.36
N ARG A 82 1.36 -4.84 16.37
CA ARG A 82 1.22 -4.32 17.73
C ARG A 82 1.79 -2.90 17.77
N ARG A 83 0.93 -1.89 17.77
CA ARG A 83 1.36 -0.51 17.99
C ARG A 83 1.90 -0.35 19.41
N PRO A 84 3.15 0.11 19.59
CA PRO A 84 3.64 0.46 20.92
C PRO A 84 2.80 1.65 21.42
N ARG A 85 2.32 1.56 22.68
CA ARG A 85 1.50 2.56 23.41
C ARG A 85 -0.04 2.46 23.32
N GLU A 86 -0.60 1.51 22.58
CA GLU A 86 -2.06 1.32 22.55
C GLU A 86 -2.47 0.09 23.39
N PHE A 87 -2.91 0.34 24.63
CA PHE A 87 -3.46 -0.67 25.53
C PHE A 87 -4.97 -0.43 25.70
N PRO A 88 -5.84 -1.44 25.58
CA PRO A 88 -5.57 -2.84 25.22
C PRO A 88 -5.08 -3.02 23.78
N ARG A 89 -4.47 -4.18 23.45
CA ARG A 89 -3.98 -4.45 22.08
C ARG A 89 -5.16 -4.61 21.11
N ARG A 90 -5.36 -3.61 20.25
CA ARG A 90 -6.46 -3.56 19.27
C ARG A 90 -6.11 -4.11 17.89
N TRP A 91 -4.83 -4.05 17.54
CA TRP A 91 -4.35 -4.47 16.22
C TRP A 91 -3.88 -5.92 16.25
N ARG A 92 -4.38 -6.74 15.32
CA ARG A 92 -3.98 -8.14 15.16
C ARG A 92 -3.70 -8.48 13.70
N CYS A 93 -2.87 -9.49 13.50
CA CYS A 93 -2.62 -10.02 12.18
C CYS A 93 -3.77 -10.94 11.76
N CYS A 94 -4.53 -10.53 10.75
CA CYS A 94 -5.58 -11.32 10.11
C CYS A 94 -5.19 -11.51 8.64
N ARG A 95 -4.99 -12.75 8.19
CA ARG A 95 -4.70 -13.09 6.78
C ARG A 95 -3.55 -12.26 6.16
N ASN A 96 -2.42 -12.14 6.87
CA ASN A 96 -1.24 -11.35 6.46
C ASN A 96 -1.44 -9.82 6.44
N GLN A 97 -2.55 -9.31 6.98
CA GLN A 97 -2.84 -7.89 7.11
C GLN A 97 -3.06 -7.51 8.57
N CYS A 98 -2.61 -6.31 8.95
CA CYS A 98 -2.89 -5.76 10.27
C CYS A 98 -4.29 -5.15 10.29
N VAL A 99 -5.15 -5.70 11.14
CA VAL A 99 -6.55 -5.29 11.28
C VAL A 99 -6.82 -4.83 12.71
N ASP A 100 -7.60 -3.77 12.86
CA ASP A 100 -8.09 -3.31 14.15
C ASP A 100 -9.32 -4.12 14.58
N VAL A 101 -9.11 -5.11 15.44
CA VAL A 101 -10.19 -5.98 15.96
C VAL A 101 -11.09 -5.28 16.98
N SER A 102 -10.86 -4.00 17.27
CA SER A 102 -11.65 -3.24 18.23
C SER A 102 -12.70 -2.34 17.58
N SER A 103 -12.58 -2.07 16.28
CA SER A 103 -13.46 -1.18 15.51
C SER A 103 -13.94 -1.78 14.19
N ASP A 104 -13.24 -2.79 13.64
CA ASP A 104 -13.67 -3.46 12.40
C ASP A 104 -14.89 -4.36 12.65
N VAL A 105 -15.99 -4.07 11.95
CA VAL A 105 -17.25 -4.83 12.02
C VAL A 105 -17.11 -6.28 11.56
N ASN A 106 -16.12 -6.60 10.71
CA ASN A 106 -15.89 -7.93 10.16
C ASN A 106 -14.86 -8.76 10.94
N ASN A 107 -14.11 -8.11 11.82
CA ASN A 107 -13.04 -8.72 12.61
C ASN A 107 -13.17 -8.33 14.09
N CYS A 108 -14.40 -8.12 14.54
CA CYS A 108 -14.68 -7.58 15.86
C CYS A 108 -14.31 -8.56 16.94
N ARG A 109 -13.63 -8.10 17.99
CA ARG A 109 -12.70 -8.92 18.80
C ARG A 109 -11.69 -9.96 18.34
N ILE A 110 -12.02 -10.86 17.40
CA ILE A 110 -11.18 -11.88 16.75
C ILE A 110 -11.30 -11.79 15.23
N CYS A 111 -10.27 -12.25 14.50
CA CYS A 111 -10.29 -12.25 13.03
C CYS A 111 -11.48 -13.09 12.52
N GLY A 112 -12.21 -12.56 11.54
CA GLY A 112 -13.36 -13.22 10.92
C GLY A 112 -14.66 -13.22 11.75
N TYR A 113 -14.65 -12.66 12.96
CA TYR A 113 -15.89 -12.50 13.73
C TYR A 113 -16.62 -11.23 13.30
N ARG A 114 -17.72 -11.42 12.58
CA ARG A 114 -18.53 -10.34 12.03
C ARG A 114 -19.70 -10.01 12.96
N CYS A 115 -19.92 -8.72 13.21
CA CYS A 115 -21.07 -8.27 13.97
C CYS A 115 -22.39 -8.52 13.23
N PRO A 116 -23.51 -8.70 13.96
CA PRO A 116 -24.84 -8.77 13.37
C PRO A 116 -25.18 -7.53 12.53
N LEU A 117 -26.14 -7.67 11.62
CA LEU A 117 -26.58 -6.58 10.77
C LEU A 117 -27.06 -5.39 11.61
N GLY A 118 -26.58 -4.18 11.28
CA GLY A 118 -26.93 -2.95 12.00
C GLY A 118 -26.18 -2.73 13.32
N TRP A 119 -25.28 -3.64 13.71
CA TRP A 119 -24.42 -3.48 14.89
C TRP A 119 -23.04 -2.96 14.49
N GLN A 120 -22.38 -2.26 15.42
CA GLN A 120 -21.00 -1.77 15.24
C GLN A 120 -20.04 -2.51 16.17
N CYS A 121 -18.77 -2.58 15.78
CA CYS A 121 -17.72 -3.06 16.67
C CYS A 121 -17.22 -1.90 17.56
N CYS A 122 -17.54 -1.95 18.84
CA CYS A 122 -17.11 -0.97 19.83
C CYS A 122 -16.19 -1.63 20.85
N ARG A 123 -14.91 -1.24 20.85
CA ARG A 123 -13.89 -1.74 21.78
C ARG A 123 -13.77 -3.28 21.77
N GLY A 124 -13.98 -3.87 20.60
CA GLY A 124 -13.91 -5.32 20.38
C GLY A 124 -15.15 -6.08 20.85
N PHE A 125 -16.29 -5.39 20.98
CA PHE A 125 -17.58 -6.01 21.21
C PHE A 125 -18.57 -5.50 20.18
N CYS A 126 -19.43 -6.38 19.68
CA CYS A 126 -20.54 -5.94 18.85
C CYS A 126 -21.58 -5.26 19.73
N VAL A 127 -21.97 -4.04 19.37
CA VAL A 127 -22.94 -3.24 20.09
C VAL A 127 -24.00 -2.71 19.11
N ASN A 128 -25.27 -2.80 19.50
CA ASN A 128 -26.34 -2.13 18.79
C ASN A 128 -26.34 -0.63 19.16
N THR A 129 -25.78 0.20 18.28
CA THR A 129 -25.72 1.64 18.50
C THR A 129 -27.07 2.33 18.42
N ASN A 130 -28.13 1.64 17.98
CA ASN A 130 -29.46 2.23 17.89
C ASN A 130 -30.19 2.32 19.24
N ILE A 131 -29.79 1.50 20.21
CA ILE A 131 -30.46 1.37 21.52
C ILE A 131 -29.49 1.46 22.71
N SER A 132 -28.19 1.34 22.47
CA SER A 132 -27.18 1.40 23.52
C SER A 132 -27.02 2.81 24.07
N ILE A 133 -27.42 3.04 25.32
CA ILE A 133 -27.27 4.31 26.05
C ILE A 133 -25.81 4.80 26.10
N PHE A 134 -24.84 3.87 26.12
CA PHE A 134 -23.41 4.18 26.18
C PHE A 134 -22.71 4.28 24.80
N ASN A 135 -23.42 3.98 23.70
CA ASN A 135 -22.86 3.95 22.35
C ASN A 135 -23.90 4.40 21.31
N CYS A 136 -24.67 5.44 21.64
CA CYS A 136 -25.83 5.84 20.84
C CYS A 136 -25.38 6.47 19.52
N GLY A 137 -25.77 5.87 18.39
CA GLY A 137 -25.37 6.28 17.03
C GLY A 137 -23.92 5.97 16.66
N ARG A 138 -22.99 6.03 17.63
CA ARG A 138 -21.57 5.70 17.47
C ARG A 138 -20.96 5.19 18.77
N CYS A 139 -19.86 4.44 18.66
CA CYS A 139 -19.12 3.94 19.82
C CYS A 139 -18.69 5.06 20.78
N GLY A 140 -18.88 4.85 22.09
CA GLY A 140 -18.50 5.79 23.14
C GLY A 140 -19.42 7.02 23.30
N ASN A 141 -20.47 7.16 22.49
CA ASN A 141 -21.42 8.25 22.64
C ASN A 141 -22.46 7.92 23.71
N ARG A 142 -22.34 8.55 24.87
CA ARG A 142 -23.25 8.36 25.99
C ARG A 142 -24.36 9.41 25.97
N CYS A 143 -25.62 8.97 26.07
CA CYS A 143 -26.73 9.91 26.24
C CYS A 143 -26.71 10.57 27.63
N PRO A 144 -27.27 11.80 27.77
CA PRO A 144 -27.43 12.43 29.07
C PRO A 144 -28.20 11.56 30.05
N PHE A 145 -28.01 11.81 31.35
CA PHE A 145 -28.72 11.06 32.38
C PHE A 145 -30.24 11.17 32.19
N GLY A 146 -30.94 10.03 32.26
CA GLY A 146 -32.40 9.97 32.04
C GLY A 146 -32.85 10.05 30.57
N VAL A 147 -31.94 10.16 29.61
CA VAL A 147 -32.26 10.18 28.17
C VAL A 147 -32.03 8.79 27.55
N LEU A 148 -33.03 8.27 26.84
CA LEU A 148 -32.90 6.98 26.16
C LEU A 148 -32.26 7.18 24.78
N CYS A 149 -31.58 6.13 24.32
CA CYS A 149 -31.13 6.01 22.95
C CYS A 149 -32.20 5.29 22.13
N THR A 150 -32.73 5.97 21.11
CA THR A 150 -33.73 5.42 20.19
C THR A 150 -33.30 5.73 18.76
N TYR A 151 -33.26 4.72 17.89
CA TYR A 151 -32.79 4.84 16.50
C TYR A 151 -31.42 5.53 16.35
N GLY A 152 -30.53 5.33 17.32
CA GLY A 152 -29.18 5.90 17.29
C GLY A 152 -29.11 7.37 17.67
N MET A 153 -30.19 7.92 18.22
CA MET A 153 -30.30 9.30 18.66
C MET A 153 -30.71 9.36 20.13
N CYS A 154 -30.03 10.20 20.90
CA CYS A 154 -30.43 10.47 22.28
C CYS A 154 -31.69 11.33 22.28
N GLY A 155 -32.73 10.88 22.97
CA GLY A 155 -33.95 11.68 23.15
C GLY A 155 -34.89 11.68 21.94
N TYR A 156 -34.68 10.81 20.94
CA TYR A 156 -35.56 10.77 19.78
C TYR A 156 -36.99 10.36 20.14
N ALA A 157 -37.94 11.20 19.74
CA ALA A 157 -39.37 11.09 20.01
C ALA A 157 -39.75 10.95 21.50
N GLN A 158 -38.91 11.48 22.40
CA GLN A 158 -39.21 11.47 23.82
C GLN A 158 -40.17 12.63 24.18
N PRO A 159 -41.27 12.37 24.91
CA PRO A 159 -42.12 13.44 25.40
C PRO A 159 -41.36 14.29 26.41
N TRP A 160 -41.31 15.60 26.18
CA TRP A 160 -40.99 16.60 27.19
C TRP A 160 -42.27 16.89 28.00
N PRO A 161 -42.30 16.90 29.36
CA PRO A 161 -41.20 16.95 30.33
C PRO A 161 -41.07 15.67 31.20
N ARG A 162 -39.95 15.51 31.91
CA ARG A 162 -39.83 14.55 33.03
C ARG A 162 -39.47 15.28 34.33
N PRO A 163 -40.33 15.30 35.36
CA PRO A 163 -39.97 15.77 36.70
C PRO A 163 -39.44 14.65 37.62
N PRO A 164 -38.66 14.96 38.68
CA PRO A 164 -38.09 16.26 39.03
C PRO A 164 -36.54 16.29 39.09
N PHE A 165 -35.96 17.39 38.60
CA PHE A 165 -34.68 18.01 38.98
C PHE A 165 -33.43 17.14 39.22
N LEU A 166 -32.50 17.12 38.25
CA LEU A 166 -31.07 17.20 38.55
C LEU A 166 -30.38 18.11 37.52
N CYS A 167 -29.56 19.01 38.04
CA CYS A 167 -29.06 20.28 37.50
C CYS A 167 -28.47 20.26 36.07
N PRO A 168 -28.36 21.43 35.41
CA PRO A 168 -27.48 21.57 34.25
C PRO A 168 -26.05 21.16 34.62
N PRO A 169 -25.29 20.55 33.69
CA PRO A 169 -23.89 20.17 33.96
C PRO A 169 -23.06 21.41 34.31
N PRO A 170 -22.08 21.32 35.23
CA PRO A 170 -21.18 22.44 35.50
C PRO A 170 -20.46 22.86 34.23
N PRO A 171 -20.16 24.16 34.05
CA PRO A 171 -19.39 24.61 32.89
C PRO A 171 -18.05 23.88 32.86
N MET A 172 -17.76 23.23 31.74
CA MET A 172 -16.42 22.70 31.47
C MET A 172 -15.53 23.89 31.14
N ASN A 173 -14.67 24.28 32.09
CA ASN A 173 -13.50 25.12 31.85
C ASN A 173 -12.50 24.39 30.94
#